data_AF-A0A4W5PGN6-F1
#
_entry.id   AF-A0A4W5PGN6-F1
#
_cell.length_a   1.000
_cell.length_b   1.000
_cell.length_c   1.000
_cell.angle_alpha   90.00
_cell.angle_beta   90.00
_cell.angle_gamma   90.00
#
_symmetry.space_group_name_H-M   'P 1'
#
loop_
_entity.id
_entity.type
_entity.pdbx_description
1 polymer ?
#
loop_
_entity_poly.entity_id
_entity_poly.type
_entity_poly.pdbx_seq_one_letter_code
_entity_poly.pdbx_strand_id
1 'polypeptide(L)'
;MSSLEPEEESGPVHAPGWDVDMWSLVRCLGYLSSFNLMVAVCLGLYVRWEQTDEPMILVIFILGLFILGIASILYYYFSMEGASLGLFHLWFSFLLGLLCFLNSPSLEENVKEQATNYLLLASVALRTVWALTDRIMGCVHYKPTLLSSEELLELLGFGISSTTMLMHKSMAIIALVVALGALIVGLRVKSLLALPNLACFALVTSLLFFKAVGITTNPFALGCYLGRLICEPLLDVYFSSLGATERWLPLLSWGRVWRRLSLLPLGLVEMAFFVLAALKMSHLELWYLVIPGFCVFGLFWTVCHVVLLITLWGFHTKLSDCQKAHSVQQSDTRSLDRVMASRGMRHFCLISERLVFFSLVSTAILAAVSWQPSSGVFMSLFLVVILLESLAHGLFHELGSCLGGTCVGYAVVVPTSYSRPDGQPTLLPPVQVQVLNVRSTGMLNSVQRLFSHHMIETFGCDYSTSGVTLEALQAKLKAFLELCAADGPRHDTYLVFYSGHTQRTGAWALAGEGHHSLQRLAGWLAGWLA
;
A
#
# COMPACT_ATOMS: atom_id res chain seq x y z
N MET A 1 56.16 18.91 16.34
CA MET A 1 56.36 19.73 15.13
C MET A 1 55.11 19.56 14.29
N SER A 2 54.11 20.42 14.50
CA SER A 2 53.77 21.57 13.62
C SER A 2 53.31 21.08 12.24
N SER A 3 52.20 21.51 11.65
CA SER A 3 51.11 22.44 11.96
C SER A 3 50.26 22.48 10.69
N LEU A 4 48.93 22.52 10.80
CA LEU A 4 48.00 23.34 9.99
C LEU A 4 46.57 22.81 10.12
N GLU A 5 45.79 23.51 10.95
CA GLU A 5 44.33 23.49 10.98
C GLU A 5 43.77 24.22 9.75
N PRO A 6 42.49 23.97 9.41
CA PRO A 6 41.58 25.03 9.05
C PRO A 6 40.48 25.15 10.11
N GLU A 7 40.24 26.39 10.53
CA GLU A 7 39.14 26.82 11.39
C GLU A 7 37.80 26.45 10.75
N GLU A 8 37.01 25.61 11.42
CA GLU A 8 35.57 25.48 11.15
C GLU A 8 34.83 26.51 12.01
N GLU A 9 34.10 27.38 11.32
CA GLU A 9 33.21 28.40 11.88
C GLU A 9 32.23 27.80 12.90
N SER A 10 32.20 28.42 14.07
CA SER A 10 31.24 28.18 15.15
C SER A 10 29.80 28.40 14.67
N GLY A 11 29.08 27.32 14.43
CA GLY A 11 27.61 27.32 14.43
C GLY A 11 27.06 27.60 15.84
N PRO A 12 25.84 28.16 15.97
CA PRO A 12 25.32 28.57 17.27
C PRO A 12 25.13 27.34 18.17
N VAL A 13 25.75 27.41 19.35
CA VAL A 13 25.54 26.47 20.45
C VAL A 13 24.06 26.56 20.87
N HIS A 14 23.25 25.59 20.44
CA HIS A 14 21.89 25.44 20.95
C HIS A 14 21.96 25.10 22.45
N ALA A 15 21.24 25.87 23.26
CA ALA A 15 21.19 25.71 24.71
C ALA A 15 20.52 24.36 25.07
N PRO A 16 21.18 23.47 25.83
CA PRO A 16 20.70 22.11 26.10
C PRO A 16 19.52 22.02 27.11
N GLY A 17 18.94 23.16 27.51
CA GLY A 17 17.88 23.21 28.53
C GLY A 17 16.45 23.19 28.00
N TRP A 18 16.19 23.76 26.82
CA TRP A 18 14.82 23.92 26.32
C TRP A 18 14.25 22.63 25.72
N ASP A 19 15.10 21.79 25.11
CA ASP A 19 14.66 20.56 24.46
C ASP A 19 14.17 19.50 25.47
N VAL A 20 14.76 19.45 26.66
CA VAL A 20 14.39 18.50 27.73
C VAL A 20 13.03 18.87 28.35
N ASP A 21 12.80 20.17 28.59
CA ASP A 21 11.54 20.66 29.14
C ASP A 21 10.39 20.45 28.13
N MET A 22 10.62 20.73 26.85
CA MET A 22 9.60 20.59 25.82
C MET A 22 9.19 19.13 25.58
N TRP A 23 10.15 18.20 25.58
CA TRP A 23 9.84 16.77 25.44
C TRP A 23 9.06 16.19 26.63
N SER A 24 9.36 16.67 27.84
CA SER A 24 8.61 16.30 29.04
C SER A 24 7.15 16.79 29.00
N LEU A 25 6.93 18.01 28.50
CA LEU A 25 5.60 18.60 28.29
C LEU A 25 4.80 17.83 27.23
N VAL A 26 5.43 17.45 26.12
CA VAL A 26 4.81 16.65 25.05
C VAL A 26 4.37 15.29 25.60
N ARG A 27 5.23 14.59 26.36
CA ARG A 27 4.88 13.33 27.02
C ARG A 27 3.74 13.49 28.03
N CYS A 28 3.76 14.56 28.82
CA CYS A 28 2.70 14.89 29.77
C CYS A 28 1.34 15.05 29.07
N LEU A 29 1.29 15.69 27.89
CA LEU A 29 0.06 15.85 27.12
C LEU A 29 -0.54 14.49 26.69
N GLY A 30 0.31 13.56 26.27
CA GLY A 30 -0.09 12.19 25.94
C GLY A 30 -0.70 11.45 27.13
N TYR A 31 -0.03 11.49 28.29
CA TYR A 31 -0.56 10.88 29.53
C TYR A 31 -1.87 11.52 29.99
N LEU A 32 -1.97 12.85 29.92
CA LEU A 32 -3.18 13.58 30.29
C LEU A 32 -4.37 13.18 29.41
N SER A 33 -4.14 13.02 28.10
CA SER A 33 -5.17 12.58 27.16
C SER A 33 -5.74 11.19 27.52
N SER A 34 -4.86 10.24 27.87
CA SER A 34 -5.25 8.88 28.26
C SER A 34 -5.90 8.82 29.64
N PHE A 35 -5.41 9.60 30.60
CA PHE A 35 -6.04 9.73 31.91
C PHE A 35 -7.45 10.32 31.80
N ASN A 36 -7.61 11.37 31.00
CA ASN A 36 -8.89 12.00 30.74
C ASN A 36 -9.89 11.03 30.07
N LEU A 37 -9.42 10.18 29.14
CA LEU A 37 -10.25 9.11 28.57
C LEU A 37 -10.74 8.14 29.64
N MET A 38 -9.85 7.74 30.56
CA MET A 38 -10.21 6.82 31.64
C MET A 38 -11.29 7.39 32.55
N VAL A 39 -11.15 8.65 32.95
CA VAL A 39 -12.17 9.33 33.77
C VAL A 39 -13.50 9.39 33.01
N ALA A 40 -13.48 9.74 31.72
CA ALA A 40 -14.67 9.80 30.89
C ALA A 40 -15.39 8.45 30.82
N VAL A 41 -14.67 7.37 30.52
CA VAL A 41 -15.25 6.03 30.40
C VAL A 41 -15.83 5.54 31.73
N CYS A 42 -15.11 5.73 32.84
CA CYS A 42 -15.61 5.35 34.16
C CYS A 42 -16.87 6.14 34.55
N LEU A 43 -16.90 7.45 34.33
CA LEU A 43 -18.06 8.29 34.61
C LEU A 43 -19.25 7.87 33.74
N GLY A 44 -19.04 7.67 32.43
CA GLY A 44 -20.09 7.29 31.50
C GLY A 44 -20.73 5.93 31.77
N LEU A 45 -19.93 4.94 32.17
CA LEU A 45 -20.45 3.64 32.59
C LEU A 45 -21.18 3.72 33.93
N TYR A 46 -20.68 4.52 34.87
CA TYR A 46 -21.35 4.76 36.15
C TYR A 46 -22.74 5.39 35.96
N VAL A 47 -22.88 6.38 35.08
CA VAL A 47 -24.17 7.01 34.78
C VAL A 47 -25.16 6.01 34.19
N ARG A 48 -24.70 5.14 33.28
CA ARG A 48 -25.54 4.08 32.70
C ARG A 48 -26.00 3.09 33.75
N TRP A 49 -25.10 2.66 34.64
CA TRP A 49 -25.45 1.80 35.76
C TRP A 49 -26.46 2.46 36.71
N GLU A 50 -26.24 3.73 37.08
CA GLU A 50 -27.13 4.50 37.96
C GLU A 50 -28.56 4.64 37.39
N GLN A 51 -28.70 4.74 36.06
CA GLN A 51 -30.01 4.87 35.42
C GLN A 51 -30.70 3.53 35.12
N THR A 52 -29.95 2.50 34.75
CA THR A 52 -30.50 1.22 34.28
C THR A 52 -30.65 0.18 35.39
N ASP A 53 -29.91 0.35 36.50
CA ASP A 53 -29.76 -0.63 37.59
C ASP A 53 -29.38 -2.03 37.08
N GLU A 54 -28.75 -2.11 35.90
CA GLU A 54 -28.38 -3.38 35.30
C GLU A 54 -27.12 -3.94 35.98
N PRO A 55 -27.20 -5.13 36.62
CA PRO A 55 -26.06 -5.71 37.34
C PRO A 55 -24.91 -6.09 36.40
N MET A 56 -25.19 -6.26 35.10
CA MET A 56 -24.18 -6.58 34.08
C MET A 56 -23.12 -5.48 33.96
N ILE A 57 -23.48 -4.20 34.09
CA ILE A 57 -22.52 -3.08 34.02
C ILE A 57 -21.56 -3.14 35.21
N LEU A 58 -22.06 -3.47 36.40
CA LEU A 58 -21.24 -3.65 37.60
C LEU A 58 -20.28 -4.84 37.45
N VAL A 59 -20.75 -5.97 36.91
CA VAL A 59 -19.90 -7.15 36.62
C VAL A 59 -18.78 -6.79 35.64
N ILE A 60 -19.09 -6.04 34.58
CA ILE A 60 -18.09 -5.55 33.62
C ILE A 60 -17.06 -4.65 34.30
N PHE A 61 -17.50 -3.77 35.21
CA PHE A 61 -16.60 -2.89 35.95
C PHE A 61 -15.64 -3.68 36.86
N ILE A 62 -16.15 -4.68 37.59
CA ILE A 62 -15.33 -5.57 38.44
C ILE A 62 -14.32 -6.35 37.59
N LEU A 63 -14.76 -6.89 36.45
CA LEU A 63 -13.87 -7.58 35.51
C LEU A 63 -12.77 -6.63 34.99
N GLY A 64 -13.09 -5.36 34.78
CA GLY A 64 -12.11 -4.35 34.38
C GLY A 64 -11.04 -4.06 35.42
N LEU A 65 -11.43 -3.98 36.69
CA LEU A 65 -10.46 -3.86 37.79
C LEU A 65 -9.54 -5.07 37.86
N PHE A 66 -10.07 -6.27 37.62
CA PHE A 66 -9.28 -7.49 37.57
C PHE A 66 -8.28 -7.49 36.40
N ILE A 67 -8.72 -7.10 35.20
CA ILE A 67 -7.85 -6.99 34.02
C ILE A 67 -6.78 -5.93 34.24
N LEU A 68 -7.12 -4.78 34.82
CA LEU A 68 -6.16 -3.73 35.16
C LEU A 68 -5.14 -4.23 36.21
N GLY A 69 -5.60 -5.01 37.20
CA GLY A 69 -4.72 -5.66 38.17
C GLY A 69 -3.73 -6.62 37.52
N ILE A 70 -4.20 -7.48 36.59
CA ILE A 70 -3.32 -8.37 35.81
C ILE A 70 -2.34 -7.56 34.97
N ALA A 71 -2.81 -6.52 34.25
CA ALA A 71 -1.95 -5.67 33.45
C ALA A 71 -0.87 -4.99 34.31
N SER A 72 -1.21 -4.52 35.51
CA SER A 72 -0.26 -3.95 36.47
C SER A 72 0.77 -4.99 36.92
N ILE A 73 0.34 -6.22 37.23
CA ILE A 73 1.24 -7.31 37.62
C ILE A 73 2.21 -7.64 36.48
N LEU A 74 1.71 -7.79 35.26
CA LEU A 74 2.54 -8.05 34.08
C LEU A 74 3.57 -6.96 33.84
N TYR A 75 3.19 -5.70 34.06
CA TYR A 75 4.08 -4.56 33.91
C TYR A 75 5.17 -4.53 34.99
N TYR A 76 4.78 -4.51 36.27
CA TYR A 76 5.72 -4.28 37.37
C TYR A 76 6.49 -5.52 37.81
N TYR A 77 5.89 -6.71 37.78
CA TYR A 77 6.53 -7.94 38.29
C TYR A 77 7.20 -8.76 37.20
N PHE A 78 6.61 -8.83 36.00
CA PHE A 78 7.13 -9.65 34.91
C PHE A 78 7.88 -8.86 33.84
N SER A 79 7.91 -7.52 33.93
CA SER A 79 8.50 -6.62 32.93
C SER A 79 7.96 -6.88 31.50
N MET A 80 6.74 -7.39 31.40
CA MET A 80 6.05 -7.69 30.14
C MET A 80 5.22 -6.49 29.70
N GLU A 81 5.90 -5.38 29.39
CA GLU A 81 5.27 -4.09 29.06
C GLU A 81 4.29 -4.20 27.89
N GLY A 82 4.67 -4.89 26.81
CA GLY A 82 3.81 -5.05 25.63
C GLY A 82 2.52 -5.84 25.90
N ALA A 83 2.58 -6.87 26.75
CA ALA A 83 1.39 -7.63 27.12
C ALA A 83 0.45 -6.81 28.03
N SER A 84 1.02 -6.04 28.95
CA SER A 84 0.27 -5.13 29.83
C SER A 84 -0.44 -4.03 29.02
N LEU A 85 0.29 -3.31 28.18
CA LEU A 85 -0.26 -2.26 27.32
C LEU A 85 -1.29 -2.85 26.35
N GLY A 86 -1.03 -4.04 25.80
CA GLY A 86 -1.99 -4.72 24.94
C GLY A 86 -3.32 -5.01 25.62
N LEU A 87 -3.31 -5.52 26.86
CA LEU A 87 -4.54 -5.72 27.65
C LEU A 87 -5.26 -4.39 27.91
N PHE A 88 -4.51 -3.31 28.16
CA PHE A 88 -5.06 -1.98 28.37
C PHE A 88 -5.80 -1.48 27.12
N HIS A 89 -5.16 -1.50 25.95
CA HIS A 89 -5.78 -1.08 24.68
C HIS A 89 -7.05 -1.88 24.35
N LEU A 90 -6.98 -3.21 24.51
CA LEU A 90 -8.13 -4.10 24.32
C LEU A 90 -9.29 -3.72 25.24
N TRP A 91 -9.01 -3.57 26.54
CA TRP A 91 -10.02 -3.32 27.54
C TRP A 91 -10.66 -1.93 27.42
N PHE A 92 -9.86 -0.88 27.22
CA PHE A 92 -10.38 0.47 27.06
C PHE A 92 -11.25 0.61 25.83
N SER A 93 -10.86 -0.01 24.72
CA SER A 93 -11.67 0.00 23.51
C SER A 93 -12.98 -0.79 23.68
N PHE A 94 -12.94 -1.90 24.41
CA PHE A 94 -14.14 -2.63 24.80
C PHE A 94 -15.11 -1.76 25.62
N LEU A 95 -14.61 -1.06 26.64
CA LEU A 95 -15.43 -0.16 27.45
C LEU A 95 -15.98 1.03 26.66
N LEU A 96 -15.17 1.60 25.75
CA LEU A 96 -15.61 2.70 24.89
C LEU A 96 -16.68 2.25 23.88
N GLY A 97 -16.59 1.01 23.39
CA GLY A 97 -17.62 0.40 22.57
C GLY A 97 -18.92 0.15 23.34
N LEU A 98 -18.85 -0.33 24.59
CA LEU A 98 -20.03 -0.42 25.45
C LEU A 98 -20.69 0.95 25.68
N LEU A 99 -19.89 1.99 25.93
CA LEU A 99 -20.37 3.36 26.09
C LEU A 99 -21.10 3.86 24.84
N CYS A 100 -20.61 3.48 23.66
CA CYS A 100 -21.21 3.79 22.37
C CYS A 100 -22.57 3.08 22.20
N PHE A 101 -22.66 1.80 22.55
CA PHE A 101 -23.80 0.93 22.26
C PHE A 101 -24.91 0.96 23.30
N LEU A 102 -24.58 1.22 24.57
CA LEU A 102 -25.54 1.38 25.67
C LEU A 102 -26.01 2.83 25.75
N ASN A 103 -26.62 3.36 24.70
CA ASN A 103 -27.16 4.73 24.68
C ASN A 103 -28.70 4.72 24.72
N SER A 104 -29.26 5.60 25.55
CA SER A 104 -30.69 5.80 25.75
C SER A 104 -31.00 7.30 25.71
N PRO A 105 -32.13 7.74 25.10
CA PRO A 105 -32.53 9.15 25.10
C PRO A 105 -32.74 9.71 26.51
N SER A 106 -32.98 8.85 27.52
CA SER A 106 -33.07 9.26 28.93
C SER A 106 -31.77 9.85 29.51
N LEU A 107 -30.63 9.61 28.85
CA LEU A 107 -29.32 10.06 29.30
C LEU A 107 -29.00 11.50 28.86
N GLU A 108 -29.68 12.05 27.84
CA GLU A 108 -29.31 13.32 27.20
C GLU A 108 -29.42 14.54 28.16
N GLU A 109 -30.37 14.51 29.09
CA GLU A 109 -30.59 15.57 30.07
C GLU A 109 -29.69 15.43 31.33
N ASN A 110 -28.96 14.33 31.47
CA ASN A 110 -28.15 14.08 32.67
C ASN A 110 -26.83 14.86 32.63
N VAL A 111 -26.59 15.69 33.65
CA VAL A 111 -25.37 16.51 33.79
C VAL A 111 -24.09 15.67 33.76
N LYS A 112 -24.12 14.45 34.34
CA LYS A 112 -22.96 13.55 34.35
C LYS A 112 -22.68 12.95 32.96
N GLU A 113 -23.70 12.71 32.12
CA GLU A 113 -23.51 12.28 30.73
C GLU A 113 -22.95 13.43 29.88
N GLN A 114 -23.42 14.67 30.09
CA GLN A 114 -22.85 15.85 29.43
C GLN A 114 -21.37 16.05 29.79
N ALA A 115 -21.03 15.92 31.08
CA ALA A 115 -19.64 15.96 31.53
C ALA A 115 -18.80 14.85 30.86
N THR A 116 -19.34 13.62 30.78
CA THR A 116 -18.69 12.52 30.07
C THR A 116 -18.43 12.86 28.60
N ASN A 117 -19.42 13.41 27.89
CA ASN A 117 -19.30 13.78 26.48
C ASN A 117 -18.22 14.87 26.25
N TYR A 118 -18.14 15.87 27.13
CA TYR A 118 -17.09 16.88 27.07
C TYR A 118 -15.70 16.30 27.36
N LEU A 119 -15.58 15.38 28.33
CA LEU A 119 -14.30 14.72 28.63
C LEU A 119 -13.85 13.85 27.44
N LEU A 120 -14.76 13.12 26.78
CA LEU A 120 -14.45 12.35 25.57
C LEU A 120 -13.92 13.26 24.45
N LEU A 121 -14.58 14.39 24.20
CA LEU A 121 -14.15 15.36 23.19
C LEU A 121 -12.78 15.97 23.54
N ALA A 122 -12.58 16.35 24.81
CA ALA A 122 -11.31 16.87 25.30
C ALA A 122 -10.18 15.84 25.14
N SER A 123 -10.47 14.55 25.35
CA SER A 123 -9.49 13.48 25.16
C SER A 123 -9.01 13.41 23.71
N VAL A 124 -9.91 13.51 22.73
CA VAL A 124 -9.55 13.57 21.30
C VAL A 124 -8.73 14.80 21.00
N ALA A 125 -9.18 15.98 21.44
CA ALA A 125 -8.48 17.24 21.20
C ALA A 125 -7.04 17.21 21.76
N LEU A 126 -6.86 16.74 23.00
CA LEU A 126 -5.55 16.55 23.59
C LEU A 126 -4.69 15.54 22.81
N ARG A 127 -5.29 14.44 22.34
CA ARG A 127 -4.59 13.43 21.53
C ARG A 127 -4.11 14.03 20.20
N THR A 128 -4.96 14.81 19.53
CA THR A 128 -4.64 15.45 18.26
C THR A 128 -3.55 16.51 18.41
N VAL A 129 -3.62 17.33 19.47
CA VAL A 129 -2.59 18.35 19.75
C VAL A 129 -1.27 17.68 20.08
N TRP A 130 -1.28 16.60 20.89
CA TRP A 130 -0.08 15.83 21.18
C TRP A 130 0.53 15.26 19.90
N ALA A 131 -0.26 14.53 19.10
CA ALA A 131 0.19 13.89 17.87
C ALA A 131 0.72 14.88 16.82
N LEU A 132 0.13 16.08 16.74
CA LEU A 132 0.58 17.14 15.85
C LEU A 132 1.89 17.76 16.34
N THR A 133 1.98 18.07 17.64
CA THR A 133 3.20 18.64 18.24
C THR A 133 4.39 17.71 18.08
N ASP A 134 4.20 16.41 18.32
CA ASP A 134 5.25 15.39 18.21
C ASP A 134 5.82 15.30 16.78
N ARG A 135 4.97 15.48 15.75
CA ARG A 135 5.36 15.49 14.34
C ARG A 135 6.04 16.77 13.91
N ILE A 136 5.52 17.93 14.33
CA ILE A 136 6.14 19.24 14.05
C ILE A 136 7.54 19.32 14.65
N MET A 137 7.74 18.73 15.83
CA MET A 137 9.04 18.67 16.50
C MET A 137 9.99 17.59 15.94
N GLY A 138 9.54 16.77 14.97
CA GLY A 138 10.36 15.70 14.40
C GLY A 138 10.73 14.58 15.38
N CYS A 139 10.00 14.43 16.48
CA CYS A 139 10.27 13.42 17.51
C CYS A 139 9.80 12.01 17.11
N VAL A 140 8.97 11.91 16.07
CA VAL A 140 8.37 10.65 15.61
C VAL A 140 9.37 9.78 14.87
N HIS A 141 9.54 8.55 15.34
CA HIS A 141 10.28 7.51 14.64
C HIS A 141 9.33 6.66 13.80
N TYR A 142 9.32 6.88 12.49
CA TYR A 142 8.46 6.11 11.59
C TYR A 142 8.97 4.67 11.42
N LYS A 143 8.12 3.69 11.76
CA LYS A 143 8.39 2.27 11.55
C LYS A 143 7.48 1.70 10.46
N PRO A 144 8.01 0.92 9.50
CA PRO A 144 7.20 0.29 8.48
C PRO A 144 6.31 -0.77 9.14
N THR A 145 5.03 -0.47 9.25
CA THR A 145 3.99 -1.30 9.86
C THR A 145 2.71 -1.09 9.07
N LEU A 146 1.88 -2.14 8.92
CA LEU A 146 0.55 -1.99 8.28
C LEU A 146 -0.49 -1.59 9.32
N LEU A 147 -0.52 -2.32 10.43
CA LEU A 147 -1.37 -2.08 11.58
C LEU A 147 -0.51 -2.31 12.83
N SER A 148 -0.56 -1.40 13.79
CA SER A 148 0.15 -1.59 15.07
C SER A 148 -0.59 -2.64 15.92
N SER A 149 0.13 -3.26 16.87
CA SER A 149 -0.49 -4.17 17.83
C SER A 149 -1.54 -3.45 18.69
N GLU A 150 -1.33 -2.17 18.98
CA GLU A 150 -2.25 -1.32 19.73
C GLU A 150 -3.54 -1.10 18.95
N GLU A 151 -3.45 -0.68 17.69
CA GLU A 151 -4.60 -0.49 16.80
C GLU A 151 -5.38 -1.79 16.61
N LEU A 152 -4.70 -2.91 16.42
CA LEU A 152 -5.34 -4.22 16.29
C LEU A 152 -6.15 -4.56 17.56
N LEU A 153 -5.57 -4.34 18.74
CA LEU A 153 -6.23 -4.63 20.02
C LEU A 153 -7.37 -3.65 20.29
N GLU A 154 -7.24 -2.38 19.90
CA GLU A 154 -8.35 -1.42 19.97
C GLU A 154 -9.49 -1.79 19.01
N LEU A 155 -9.20 -2.19 17.77
CA LEU A 155 -10.20 -2.72 16.84
C LEU A 155 -10.91 -3.96 17.41
N LEU A 156 -10.14 -4.92 17.94
CA LEU A 156 -10.68 -6.13 18.55
C LEU A 156 -11.57 -5.82 19.76
N GLY A 157 -11.14 -4.93 20.66
CA GLY A 157 -11.90 -4.56 21.86
C GLY A 157 -13.26 -3.96 21.50
N PHE A 158 -13.28 -3.02 20.55
CA PHE A 158 -14.52 -2.41 20.06
C PHE A 158 -15.42 -3.46 19.38
N GLY A 159 -14.83 -4.34 18.56
CA GLY A 159 -15.56 -5.45 17.93
C GLY A 159 -16.20 -6.39 18.95
N ILE A 160 -15.48 -6.76 20.00
CA ILE A 160 -15.98 -7.62 21.10
C ILE A 160 -17.13 -6.93 21.84
N SER A 161 -17.07 -5.62 22.07
CA SER A 161 -18.17 -4.92 22.76
C SER A 161 -19.51 -5.04 22.02
N SER A 162 -19.49 -5.18 20.69
CA SER A 162 -20.69 -5.36 19.87
C SER A 162 -21.41 -6.68 20.11
N THR A 163 -20.76 -7.69 20.70
CA THR A 163 -21.39 -8.99 20.98
C THR A 163 -22.43 -8.92 22.10
N THR A 164 -22.50 -7.79 22.81
CA THR A 164 -23.60 -7.49 23.73
C THR A 164 -24.93 -7.26 23.00
N MET A 165 -24.87 -6.97 21.70
CA MET A 165 -26.04 -6.78 20.83
C MET A 165 -26.47 -8.07 20.14
N LEU A 166 -27.67 -8.05 19.53
CA LEU A 166 -28.16 -9.15 18.70
C LEU A 166 -27.15 -9.53 17.59
N MET A 167 -27.04 -10.83 17.30
CA MET A 167 -26.03 -11.39 16.38
C MET A 167 -25.94 -10.65 15.04
N HIS A 168 -27.06 -10.34 14.39
CA HIS A 168 -27.04 -9.63 13.10
C HIS A 168 -26.46 -8.20 13.20
N LYS A 169 -26.72 -7.50 14.31
CA LYS A 169 -26.18 -6.15 14.57
C LYS A 169 -24.68 -6.23 14.89
N SER A 170 -24.30 -7.19 15.73
CA SER A 170 -22.89 -7.45 16.07
C SER A 170 -22.07 -7.77 14.81
N MET A 171 -22.57 -8.63 13.92
CA MET A 171 -21.88 -8.96 12.67
C MET A 171 -21.67 -7.73 11.76
N ALA A 172 -22.65 -6.83 11.68
CA ALA A 172 -22.51 -5.58 10.92
C ALA A 172 -21.42 -4.67 11.51
N ILE A 173 -21.38 -4.54 12.84
CA ILE A 173 -20.35 -3.74 13.54
C ILE A 173 -18.97 -4.38 13.38
N ILE A 174 -18.84 -5.70 13.54
CA ILE A 174 -17.57 -6.40 13.34
C ILE A 174 -17.04 -6.19 11.93
N ALA A 175 -17.90 -6.31 10.90
CA ALA A 175 -17.51 -6.04 9.52
C ALA A 175 -17.12 -4.55 9.33
N LEU A 176 -17.80 -3.61 9.98
CA LEU A 176 -17.43 -2.19 9.94
C LEU A 176 -16.06 -1.93 10.60
N VAL A 177 -15.74 -2.61 11.70
CA VAL A 177 -14.43 -2.56 12.36
C VAL A 177 -13.34 -3.13 11.45
N VAL A 178 -13.61 -4.22 10.73
CA VAL A 178 -12.67 -4.76 9.72
C VAL A 178 -12.42 -3.73 8.60
N ALA A 179 -13.47 -3.05 8.14
CA ALA A 179 -13.35 -1.97 7.17
C ALA A 179 -12.49 -0.81 7.73
N LEU A 180 -12.71 -0.41 8.98
CA LEU A 180 -11.89 0.60 9.64
C LEU A 180 -10.41 0.20 9.73
N GLY A 181 -10.12 -1.07 10.02
CA GLY A 181 -8.76 -1.61 9.96
C GLY A 181 -8.13 -1.49 8.57
N ALA A 182 -8.86 -1.86 7.51
CA ALA A 182 -8.38 -1.69 6.14
C ALA A 182 -8.15 -0.21 5.77
N LEU A 183 -9.00 0.70 6.27
CA LEU A 183 -8.84 2.15 6.09
C LEU A 183 -7.57 2.68 6.77
N ILE A 184 -7.30 2.25 8.01
CA ILE A 184 -6.08 2.62 8.75
C ILE A 184 -4.84 2.17 8.00
N VAL A 185 -4.83 0.92 7.51
CA VAL A 185 -3.75 0.41 6.65
C VAL A 185 -3.60 1.29 5.43
N GLY A 186 -4.70 1.68 4.78
CA GLY A 186 -4.72 2.55 3.59
C GLY A 186 -4.11 3.93 3.82
N LEU A 187 -4.42 4.56 4.95
CA LEU A 187 -3.83 5.83 5.37
C LEU A 187 -2.34 5.69 5.65
N ARG A 188 -1.93 4.65 6.38
CA ARG A 188 -0.55 4.42 6.79
C ARG A 188 0.38 4.13 5.60
N VAL A 189 -0.09 3.37 4.63
CA VAL A 189 0.65 3.13 3.37
C VAL A 189 0.52 4.31 2.39
N LYS A 190 -0.25 5.35 2.71
CA LYS A 190 -0.58 6.50 1.84
C LYS A 190 -1.10 6.10 0.45
N SER A 191 -1.96 5.10 0.41
CA SER A 191 -2.60 4.66 -0.84
C SER A 191 -3.26 5.86 -1.54
N LEU A 192 -3.17 5.92 -2.87
CA LEU A 192 -3.71 7.00 -3.71
C LEU A 192 -5.17 7.36 -3.38
N LEU A 193 -5.98 6.35 -3.05
CA LEU A 193 -7.40 6.50 -2.76
C LEU A 193 -7.72 6.58 -1.25
N ALA A 194 -6.72 6.73 -0.37
CA ALA A 194 -6.93 6.69 1.08
C ALA A 194 -7.83 7.82 1.61
N LEU A 195 -7.66 9.06 1.15
CA LEU A 195 -8.51 10.19 1.56
C LEU A 195 -9.95 10.10 0.99
N PRO A 196 -10.15 9.78 -0.30
CA PRO A 196 -11.49 9.46 -0.82
C PRO A 196 -12.18 8.33 -0.05
N ASN A 197 -11.44 7.28 0.31
CA ASN A 197 -11.94 6.17 1.09
C ASN A 197 -12.34 6.57 2.52
N LEU A 198 -11.56 7.44 3.17
CA LEU A 198 -11.90 8.00 4.47
C LEU A 198 -13.21 8.79 4.40
N ALA A 199 -13.36 9.64 3.38
CA ALA A 199 -14.59 10.38 3.14
C ALA A 199 -15.79 9.46 2.87
N CYS A 200 -15.62 8.45 2.01
CA CYS A 200 -16.64 7.44 1.72
C CYS A 200 -17.05 6.67 2.98
N PHE A 201 -16.08 6.17 3.74
CA PHE A 201 -16.30 5.47 5.00
C PHE A 201 -17.07 6.35 5.99
N ALA A 202 -16.66 7.60 6.19
CA ALA A 202 -17.32 8.52 7.10
C ALA A 202 -18.76 8.83 6.67
N LEU A 203 -19.00 9.09 5.37
CA LEU A 203 -20.33 9.40 4.84
C LEU A 203 -21.28 8.21 4.92
N VAL A 204 -20.86 7.02 4.46
CA VAL A 204 -21.67 5.80 4.51
C VAL A 204 -21.97 5.41 5.96
N THR A 205 -20.96 5.49 6.84
CA THR A 205 -21.12 5.11 8.24
C THR A 205 -22.09 6.05 8.98
N SER A 206 -21.91 7.36 8.83
CA SER A 206 -22.72 8.37 9.54
C SER A 206 -24.14 8.50 9.00
N LEU A 207 -24.33 8.49 7.68
CA LEU A 207 -25.63 8.78 7.06
C LEU A 207 -26.51 7.54 6.86
N LEU A 208 -25.88 6.38 6.59
CA LEU A 208 -26.59 5.19 6.11
C LEU A 208 -26.49 4.01 7.08
N PHE A 209 -25.29 3.69 7.56
CA PHE A 209 -25.03 2.46 8.32
C PHE A 209 -25.79 2.41 9.65
N PHE A 210 -25.62 3.39 10.54
CA PHE A 210 -26.28 3.34 11.87
C PHE A 210 -27.80 3.37 11.76
N LYS A 211 -28.33 4.11 10.77
CA LYS A 211 -29.74 4.11 10.43
C LYS A 211 -30.21 2.73 9.96
N ALA A 212 -29.44 2.05 9.12
CA ALA A 212 -29.75 0.72 8.61
C ALA A 212 -29.70 -0.37 9.69
N VAL A 213 -28.77 -0.30 10.64
CA VAL A 213 -28.68 -1.26 11.75
C VAL A 213 -29.73 -0.99 12.83
N GLY A 214 -30.25 0.24 12.90
CA GLY A 214 -31.24 0.65 13.90
C GLY A 214 -30.67 0.59 15.31
N ILE A 215 -29.51 1.23 15.52
CA ILE A 215 -28.88 1.39 16.83
C ILE A 215 -28.83 2.87 17.17
N THR A 216 -29.25 3.23 18.38
CA THR A 216 -28.98 4.54 18.99
C THR A 216 -27.56 4.50 19.55
N THR A 217 -26.61 5.12 18.86
CA THR A 217 -25.20 5.19 19.31
C THR A 217 -24.92 6.52 20.00
N ASN A 218 -24.07 6.54 21.04
CA ASN A 218 -23.52 7.81 21.56
C ASN A 218 -22.49 8.35 20.53
N PRO A 219 -22.77 9.51 19.88
CA PRO A 219 -21.90 10.07 18.85
C PRO A 219 -20.55 10.57 19.39
N PHE A 220 -20.48 10.99 20.66
CA PHE A 220 -19.25 11.43 21.30
C PHE A 220 -18.32 10.25 21.59
N ALA A 221 -18.86 9.12 22.06
CA ALA A 221 -18.08 7.90 22.28
C ALA A 221 -17.54 7.34 20.95
N LEU A 222 -18.39 7.28 19.93
CA LEU A 222 -17.99 6.86 18.59
C LEU A 222 -16.95 7.80 17.96
N GLY A 223 -17.17 9.11 18.06
CA GLY A 223 -16.23 10.13 17.59
C GLY A 223 -14.91 10.08 18.35
N CYS A 224 -14.94 9.77 19.65
CA CYS A 224 -13.74 9.57 20.45
C CYS A 224 -12.94 8.36 19.97
N TYR A 225 -13.61 7.23 19.76
CA TYR A 225 -13.00 6.01 19.24
C TYR A 225 -12.36 6.24 17.86
N LEU A 226 -13.14 6.72 16.89
CA LEU A 226 -12.68 6.96 15.53
C LEU A 226 -11.59 8.04 15.48
N GLY A 227 -11.80 9.15 16.19
CA GLY A 227 -10.88 10.29 16.20
C GLY A 227 -9.51 9.91 16.76
N ARG A 228 -9.45 9.16 17.86
CA ARG A 228 -8.18 8.72 18.45
C ARG A 228 -7.46 7.70 17.56
N LEU A 229 -8.19 6.77 16.96
CA LEU A 229 -7.62 5.69 16.14
C LEU A 229 -7.12 6.19 14.77
N ILE A 230 -7.83 7.12 14.13
CA ILE A 230 -7.49 7.62 12.79
C ILE A 230 -6.49 8.79 12.86
N CYS A 231 -6.39 9.51 13.98
CA CYS A 231 -5.59 10.74 14.08
C CYS A 231 -4.14 10.57 13.63
N GLU A 232 -3.43 9.55 14.13
CA GLU A 232 -2.04 9.34 13.79
C GLU A 232 -1.85 8.90 12.32
N PRO A 233 -2.53 7.84 11.83
CA PRO A 233 -2.47 7.45 10.42
C PRO A 233 -2.79 8.60 9.46
N LEU A 234 -3.77 9.45 9.80
CA LEU A 234 -4.17 10.59 8.97
C LEU A 234 -3.08 11.66 8.91
N LEU A 235 -2.45 11.98 10.04
CA LEU A 235 -1.32 12.93 10.07
C LEU A 235 -0.11 12.35 9.31
N ASP A 236 0.13 11.04 9.42
CA ASP A 236 1.26 10.38 8.78
C ASP A 236 1.20 10.41 7.25
N VAL A 237 0.01 10.51 6.65
CA VAL A 237 -0.14 10.78 5.21
C VAL A 237 0.69 11.99 4.78
N TYR A 238 0.74 13.04 5.60
CA TYR A 238 1.45 14.28 5.31
C TYR A 238 2.87 14.31 5.87
N PHE A 239 3.07 13.86 7.11
CA PHE A 239 4.35 14.03 7.82
C PHE A 239 5.35 12.86 7.63
N SER A 240 4.90 11.67 7.26
CA SER A 240 5.82 10.53 7.15
C SER A 240 6.76 10.66 5.95
N SER A 241 8.06 10.50 6.19
CA SER A 241 9.12 10.54 5.18
C SER A 241 9.41 9.17 4.54
N LEU A 242 8.70 8.11 4.93
CA LEU A 242 8.96 6.75 4.45
C LEU A 242 8.71 6.63 2.94
N GLY A 243 9.66 5.98 2.25
CA GLY A 243 9.54 5.63 0.83
C GLY A 243 8.37 4.67 0.58
N ALA A 244 7.87 4.60 -0.66
CA ALA A 244 6.77 3.70 -1.00
C ALA A 244 7.11 2.23 -0.71
N THR A 245 8.29 1.76 -1.13
CA THR A 245 8.73 0.38 -0.88
C THR A 245 8.92 0.07 0.60
N GLU A 246 9.35 1.06 1.40
CA GLU A 246 9.46 0.95 2.86
C GLU A 246 8.09 0.82 3.52
N ARG A 247 7.10 1.62 3.11
CA ARG A 247 5.72 1.55 3.62
C ARG A 247 5.09 0.18 3.39
N TRP A 248 5.32 -0.41 2.21
CA TRP A 248 4.84 -1.76 1.87
C TRP A 248 5.73 -2.89 2.36
N LEU A 249 6.88 -2.59 2.97
CA LEU A 249 7.86 -3.59 3.42
C LEU A 249 7.27 -4.72 4.28
N PRO A 250 6.31 -4.48 5.21
CA PRO A 250 5.73 -5.57 5.98
C PRO A 250 4.97 -6.58 5.10
N LEU A 251 4.28 -6.11 4.07
CA LEU A 251 3.62 -6.98 3.08
C LEU A 251 4.66 -7.68 2.18
N LEU A 252 5.67 -6.94 1.74
CA LEU A 252 6.71 -7.43 0.83
C LEU A 252 7.63 -8.46 1.49
N SER A 253 7.87 -8.34 2.78
CA SER A 253 8.72 -9.24 3.59
C SER A 253 8.00 -10.51 4.06
N TRP A 254 6.67 -10.55 3.96
CA TRP A 254 5.88 -11.65 4.50
C TRP A 254 6.26 -13.01 3.88
N GLY A 255 6.02 -14.11 4.60
CA GLY A 255 6.36 -15.44 4.12
C GLY A 255 5.49 -15.88 2.93
N ARG A 256 6.02 -16.74 2.05
CA ARG A 256 5.28 -17.28 0.89
C ARG A 256 3.92 -17.88 1.28
N VAL A 257 3.89 -18.62 2.39
CA VAL A 257 2.68 -19.31 2.89
C VAL A 257 1.66 -18.28 3.38
N TRP A 258 2.07 -17.34 4.23
CA TRP A 258 1.19 -16.31 4.77
C TRP A 258 0.54 -15.44 3.69
N ARG A 259 1.29 -15.03 2.67
CA ARG A 259 0.72 -14.27 1.53
C ARG A 259 -0.27 -15.07 0.67
N ARG A 260 -0.10 -16.40 0.59
CA ARG A 260 -1.08 -17.24 -0.13
C ARG A 260 -2.32 -17.44 0.71
N LEU A 261 -2.14 -17.65 2.01
CA LEU A 261 -3.25 -17.79 2.95
C LEU A 261 -4.06 -16.49 3.07
N SER A 262 -3.45 -15.31 2.91
CA SER A 262 -4.18 -14.03 2.94
C SER A 262 -5.16 -13.84 1.78
N LEU A 263 -5.06 -14.60 0.70
CA LEU A 263 -6.03 -14.56 -0.41
C LEU A 263 -7.33 -15.30 -0.08
N LEU A 264 -7.31 -16.26 0.85
CA LEU A 264 -8.51 -16.97 1.29
C LEU A 264 -9.53 -16.06 1.99
N PRO A 265 -9.16 -15.29 3.04
CA PRO A 265 -10.11 -14.38 3.68
C PRO A 265 -10.58 -13.28 2.72
N LEU A 266 -9.74 -12.80 1.80
CA LEU A 266 -10.16 -11.85 0.75
C LEU A 266 -11.27 -12.44 -0.11
N GLY A 267 -11.05 -13.62 -0.69
CA GLY A 267 -12.05 -14.30 -1.52
C GLY A 267 -13.33 -14.65 -0.75
N LEU A 268 -13.24 -15.01 0.54
CA LEU A 268 -14.42 -15.26 1.38
C LEU A 268 -15.26 -13.99 1.58
N VAL A 269 -14.62 -12.85 1.81
CA VAL A 269 -15.31 -11.56 1.99
C VAL A 269 -15.96 -11.10 0.68
N GLU A 270 -15.26 -11.22 -0.45
CA GLU A 270 -15.80 -10.94 -1.78
C GLU A 270 -17.03 -11.81 -2.09
N MET A 271 -16.93 -13.12 -1.83
CA MET A 271 -18.05 -14.04 -2.02
C MET A 271 -19.22 -13.73 -1.09
N ALA A 272 -18.97 -13.38 0.18
CA ALA A 272 -20.02 -12.98 1.11
C ALA A 272 -20.75 -11.71 0.63
N PHE A 273 -20.01 -10.72 0.14
CA PHE A 273 -20.59 -9.52 -0.47
C PHE A 273 -21.47 -9.87 -1.68
N PHE A 274 -20.96 -10.71 -2.60
CA PHE A 274 -21.72 -11.14 -3.77
C PHE A 274 -23.00 -11.91 -3.43
N VAL A 275 -22.93 -12.82 -2.45
CA VAL A 275 -24.10 -13.56 -1.97
C VAL A 275 -25.14 -12.61 -1.37
N LEU A 276 -24.74 -11.65 -0.54
CA LEU A 276 -25.66 -10.65 0.00
C LEU A 276 -26.27 -9.78 -1.11
N ALA A 277 -25.47 -9.37 -2.10
CA ALA A 277 -25.95 -8.65 -3.27
C ALA A 277 -27.00 -9.48 -4.03
N ALA A 278 -26.78 -10.78 -4.20
CA ALA A 278 -27.72 -11.69 -4.85
C ALA A 278 -29.02 -11.87 -4.05
N LEU A 279 -28.94 -11.91 -2.71
CA LEU A 279 -30.13 -12.02 -1.85
C LEU A 279 -31.08 -10.82 -2.01
N LYS A 280 -30.62 -9.67 -2.53
CA LYS A 280 -31.52 -8.56 -2.89
C LYS A 280 -32.59 -8.98 -3.90
N MET A 281 -32.31 -9.98 -4.73
CA MET A 281 -33.24 -10.46 -5.76
C MET A 281 -34.52 -11.11 -5.19
N SER A 282 -34.55 -11.49 -3.91
CA SER A 282 -35.76 -12.07 -3.30
C SER A 282 -36.83 -11.03 -2.95
N HIS A 283 -36.47 -9.75 -2.87
CA HIS A 283 -37.34 -8.66 -2.44
C HIS A 283 -37.46 -7.60 -3.54
N LEU A 284 -38.39 -7.78 -4.49
CA LEU A 284 -38.48 -6.88 -5.64
C LEU A 284 -39.90 -6.40 -5.96
N GLU A 285 -40.11 -5.11 -5.72
CA GLU A 285 -41.19 -4.30 -6.32
C GLU A 285 -40.85 -3.86 -7.76
N LEU A 286 -39.56 -3.87 -8.15
CA LEU A 286 -39.02 -3.40 -9.45
C LEU A 286 -38.21 -4.48 -10.20
N TRP A 287 -38.72 -5.71 -10.22
CA TRP A 287 -37.97 -6.89 -10.65
C TRP A 287 -37.43 -6.85 -12.09
N TYR A 288 -38.16 -6.21 -13.00
CA TYR A 288 -37.80 -6.12 -14.41
C TYR A 288 -36.48 -5.36 -14.69
N LEU A 289 -36.09 -4.43 -13.82
CA LEU A 289 -34.83 -3.67 -13.95
C LEU A 289 -33.71 -4.31 -13.14
N VAL A 290 -34.02 -4.75 -11.92
CA VAL A 290 -33.00 -5.21 -10.96
C VAL A 290 -32.44 -6.57 -11.35
N ILE A 291 -33.26 -7.50 -11.87
CA ILE A 291 -32.76 -8.84 -12.24
C ILE A 291 -31.81 -8.77 -13.44
N PRO A 292 -32.16 -8.15 -14.58
CA PRO A 292 -31.21 -8.04 -15.70
C PRO A 292 -29.96 -7.23 -15.33
N GLY A 293 -30.13 -6.15 -14.55
CA GLY A 293 -29.00 -5.36 -14.04
C GLY A 293 -28.06 -6.20 -13.19
N PHE A 294 -28.58 -6.94 -12.21
CA PHE A 294 -27.79 -7.84 -11.38
C PHE A 294 -27.11 -8.94 -12.20
N CYS A 295 -27.78 -9.54 -13.19
CA CYS A 295 -27.17 -10.55 -14.04
C CYS A 295 -25.97 -9.99 -14.84
N VAL A 296 -26.13 -8.83 -15.48
CA VAL A 296 -25.06 -8.22 -16.28
C VAL A 296 -23.91 -7.72 -15.40
N PHE A 297 -24.22 -6.92 -14.39
CA PHE A 297 -23.19 -6.34 -13.51
C PHE A 297 -22.58 -7.37 -12.56
N GLY A 298 -23.36 -8.35 -12.11
CA GLY A 298 -22.86 -9.48 -11.32
C GLY A 298 -21.92 -10.36 -12.12
N LEU A 299 -22.24 -10.69 -13.38
CA LEU A 299 -21.33 -11.43 -14.24
C LEU A 299 -20.05 -10.63 -14.48
N PHE A 300 -20.16 -9.35 -14.83
CA PHE A 300 -19.00 -8.47 -15.02
C PHE A 300 -18.13 -8.41 -13.76
N TRP A 301 -18.74 -8.21 -12.60
CA TRP A 301 -18.08 -8.24 -11.29
C TRP A 301 -17.34 -9.56 -11.05
N THR A 302 -17.98 -10.71 -11.29
CA THR A 302 -17.31 -12.01 -11.10
C THR A 302 -16.09 -12.18 -11.99
N VAL A 303 -16.15 -11.72 -13.25
CA VAL A 303 -15.01 -11.77 -14.17
C VAL A 303 -13.88 -10.87 -13.67
N CYS A 304 -14.17 -9.63 -13.29
CA CYS A 304 -13.18 -8.70 -12.72
C CYS A 304 -12.52 -9.26 -11.46
N HIS A 305 -13.29 -9.87 -10.56
CA HIS A 305 -12.80 -10.41 -9.30
C HIS A 305 -11.99 -11.69 -9.44
N VAL A 306 -12.36 -12.57 -10.37
CA VAL A 306 -11.49 -13.70 -10.73
C VAL A 306 -10.15 -13.18 -11.27
N VAL A 307 -10.15 -12.12 -12.09
CA VAL A 307 -8.93 -11.48 -12.55
C VAL A 307 -8.15 -10.83 -11.40
N LEU A 308 -8.81 -10.18 -10.43
CA LEU A 308 -8.17 -9.63 -9.22
C LEU A 308 -7.45 -10.71 -8.42
N LEU A 309 -8.11 -11.84 -8.14
CA LEU A 309 -7.50 -12.95 -7.41
C LEU A 309 -6.32 -13.56 -8.17
N ILE A 310 -6.44 -13.72 -9.50
CA ILE A 310 -5.34 -14.20 -10.35
C ILE A 310 -4.16 -13.22 -10.35
N THR A 311 -4.42 -11.91 -10.44
CA THR A 311 -3.35 -10.89 -10.45
C THR A 311 -2.63 -10.85 -9.10
N LEU A 312 -3.34 -10.87 -7.97
CA LEU A 312 -2.74 -10.93 -6.64
C LEU A 312 -1.96 -12.24 -6.42
N TRP A 313 -2.48 -13.38 -6.87
CA TRP A 313 -1.77 -14.65 -6.82
C TRP A 313 -0.48 -14.63 -7.66
N GLY A 314 -0.56 -14.07 -8.86
CA GLY A 314 0.58 -13.87 -9.76
C GLY A 314 1.64 -12.96 -9.15
N PHE A 315 1.21 -11.84 -8.54
CA PHE A 315 2.08 -10.92 -7.80
C PHE A 315 2.82 -11.63 -6.68
N HIS A 316 2.11 -12.35 -5.81
CA HIS A 316 2.72 -13.07 -4.68
C HIS A 316 3.69 -14.17 -5.13
N THR A 317 3.42 -14.81 -6.27
CA THR A 317 4.32 -15.80 -6.86
C THR A 317 5.61 -15.15 -7.37
N LYS A 318 5.51 -14.06 -8.15
CA LYS A 318 6.68 -13.30 -8.61
C LYS A 318 7.49 -12.71 -7.45
N LEU A 319 6.82 -12.17 -6.43
CA LEU A 319 7.47 -11.63 -5.24
C LEU A 319 8.22 -12.72 -4.48
N SER A 320 7.64 -13.93 -4.37
CA SER A 320 8.31 -15.06 -3.75
C SER A 320 9.59 -15.44 -4.48
N ASP A 321 9.63 -15.33 -5.81
CA ASP A 321 10.84 -15.62 -6.58
C ASP A 321 11.88 -14.50 -6.44
N CYS A 322 11.45 -13.25 -6.31
CA CYS A 322 12.33 -12.12 -5.96
C CYS A 322 12.96 -12.30 -4.58
N GLN A 323 12.18 -12.65 -3.56
CA GLN A 323 12.68 -12.92 -2.21
C GLN A 323 13.67 -14.09 -2.18
N LYS A 324 13.40 -15.16 -2.94
CA LYS A 324 14.35 -16.29 -3.07
C LYS A 324 15.66 -15.84 -3.70
N ALA A 325 15.59 -15.09 -4.81
CA ALA A 325 16.78 -14.55 -5.47
C ALA A 325 17.59 -13.64 -4.54
N HIS A 326 16.90 -12.78 -3.77
CA HIS A 326 17.53 -11.94 -2.75
C HIS A 326 18.20 -12.78 -1.64
N SER A 327 17.55 -13.85 -1.17
CA SER A 327 18.10 -14.72 -0.12
C SER A 327 19.33 -15.53 -0.57
N VAL A 328 19.41 -15.90 -1.85
CA VAL A 328 20.56 -16.64 -2.41
C VAL A 328 21.77 -15.71 -2.62
N GLN A 329 21.53 -14.41 -2.82
CA GLN A 329 22.55 -13.40 -3.12
C GLN A 329 23.02 -12.63 -1.88
N GLN A 330 22.91 -13.22 -0.68
CA GLN A 330 23.23 -12.63 0.63
C GLN A 330 24.66 -12.05 0.77
N SER A 331 25.56 -12.26 -0.19
CA SER A 331 26.91 -11.67 -0.22
C SER A 331 27.00 -10.26 -0.85
N ASP A 332 25.91 -9.74 -1.43
CA ASP A 332 25.88 -8.45 -2.14
C ASP A 332 24.89 -7.47 -1.49
N THR A 333 25.27 -6.19 -1.42
CA THR A 333 24.52 -5.03 -0.91
C THR A 333 23.27 -4.65 -1.75
N ARG A 334 22.69 -5.59 -2.51
CA ARG A 334 21.58 -5.31 -3.43
C ARG A 334 20.24 -5.35 -2.70
N SER A 335 19.58 -4.19 -2.62
CA SER A 335 18.24 -4.07 -2.07
C SER A 335 17.20 -4.92 -2.83
N LEU A 336 16.17 -5.38 -2.12
CA LEU A 336 15.03 -6.11 -2.68
C LEU A 336 14.42 -5.38 -3.90
N ASP A 337 14.39 -4.05 -3.84
CA ASP A 337 13.88 -3.18 -4.89
C ASP A 337 14.62 -3.38 -6.23
N ARG A 338 15.95 -3.54 -6.19
CA ARG A 338 16.76 -3.84 -7.40
C ARG A 338 16.44 -5.22 -7.97
N VAL A 339 16.19 -6.20 -7.10
CA VAL A 339 15.80 -7.55 -7.54
C VAL A 339 14.42 -7.52 -8.18
N MET A 340 13.45 -6.82 -7.57
CA MET A 340 12.09 -6.64 -8.09
C MET A 340 12.10 -5.91 -9.45
N ALA A 341 12.90 -4.85 -9.56
CA ALA A 341 13.15 -4.13 -10.82
C ALA A 341 13.65 -5.07 -11.92
N SER A 342 14.73 -5.83 -11.64
CA SER A 342 15.36 -6.74 -12.62
C SER A 342 14.46 -7.89 -13.11
N ARG A 343 13.39 -8.19 -12.36
CA ARG A 343 12.43 -9.26 -12.66
C ARG A 343 11.14 -8.74 -13.32
N GLY A 344 11.13 -7.47 -13.72
CA GLY A 344 9.99 -6.85 -14.40
C GLY A 344 8.76 -6.69 -13.51
N MET A 345 8.95 -6.50 -12.19
CA MET A 345 7.83 -6.29 -11.27
C MET A 345 7.12 -4.96 -11.55
N ARG A 346 7.84 -3.91 -11.94
CA ARG A 346 7.26 -2.61 -12.35
C ARG A 346 6.21 -2.78 -13.45
N HIS A 347 6.59 -3.42 -14.55
CA HIS A 347 5.69 -3.64 -15.69
C HIS A 347 4.46 -4.47 -15.30
N PHE A 348 4.66 -5.50 -14.46
CA PHE A 348 3.55 -6.28 -13.91
C PHE A 348 2.59 -5.41 -13.10
N CYS A 349 3.12 -4.52 -12.24
CA CYS A 349 2.33 -3.60 -11.43
C CYS A 349 1.55 -2.59 -12.28
N LEU A 350 2.16 -1.98 -13.30
CA LEU A 350 1.47 -1.02 -14.20
C LEU A 350 0.29 -1.64 -14.97
N ILE A 351 0.43 -2.89 -15.42
CA ILE A 351 -0.67 -3.62 -16.05
C ILE A 351 -1.74 -3.98 -15.00
N SER A 352 -1.31 -4.48 -13.85
CA SER A 352 -2.21 -4.94 -12.78
C SER A 352 -3.02 -3.79 -12.20
N GLU A 353 -2.45 -2.60 -12.07
CA GLU A 353 -3.14 -1.37 -11.63
C GLU A 353 -4.42 -1.13 -12.44
N ARG A 354 -4.33 -1.17 -13.79
CA ARG A 354 -5.47 -1.00 -14.68
C ARG A 354 -6.53 -2.09 -14.50
N LEU A 355 -6.10 -3.33 -14.27
CA LEU A 355 -7.02 -4.47 -14.06
C LEU A 355 -7.75 -4.36 -12.71
N VAL A 356 -7.04 -3.97 -11.64
CA VAL A 356 -7.64 -3.77 -10.32
C VAL A 356 -8.58 -2.56 -10.32
N PHE A 357 -8.29 -1.52 -11.10
CA PHE A 357 -9.20 -0.40 -11.27
C PHE A 357 -10.58 -0.81 -11.82
N PHE A 358 -10.64 -1.75 -12.78
CA PHE A 358 -11.91 -2.30 -13.24
C PHE A 358 -12.66 -3.06 -12.13
N SER A 359 -11.94 -3.71 -11.22
CA SER A 359 -12.55 -4.40 -10.07
C SER A 359 -13.21 -3.41 -9.11
N LEU A 360 -12.51 -2.31 -8.76
CA LEU A 360 -13.05 -1.19 -7.98
C LEU A 360 -14.35 -0.63 -8.57
N VAL A 361 -14.33 -0.32 -9.87
CA VAL A 361 -15.50 0.21 -10.58
C VAL A 361 -16.64 -0.82 -10.59
N SER A 362 -16.33 -2.10 -10.83
CA SER A 362 -17.34 -3.16 -10.84
C SER A 362 -18.02 -3.32 -9.48
N THR A 363 -17.28 -3.20 -8.38
CA THR A 363 -17.81 -3.29 -7.01
C THR A 363 -18.72 -2.10 -6.69
N ALA A 364 -18.31 -0.89 -7.08
CA ALA A 364 -19.15 0.30 -6.92
C ALA A 364 -20.47 0.18 -7.70
N ILE A 365 -20.43 -0.31 -8.94
CA ILE A 365 -21.62 -0.51 -9.78
C ILE A 365 -22.52 -1.60 -9.19
N LEU A 366 -21.96 -2.76 -8.81
CA LEU A 366 -22.73 -3.85 -8.23
C LEU A 366 -23.40 -3.38 -6.93
N ALA A 367 -22.68 -2.68 -6.06
CA ALA A 367 -23.21 -2.13 -4.82
C ALA A 367 -24.36 -1.15 -5.05
N ALA A 368 -24.24 -0.27 -6.05
CA ALA A 368 -25.29 0.69 -6.41
C ALA A 368 -26.57 -0.01 -6.91
N VAL A 369 -26.42 -1.03 -7.74
CA VAL A 369 -27.57 -1.78 -8.30
C VAL A 369 -28.21 -2.69 -7.25
N SER A 370 -27.42 -3.26 -6.33
CA SER A 370 -27.91 -4.14 -5.27
C SER A 370 -28.08 -3.44 -3.93
N TRP A 371 -28.20 -2.10 -3.91
CA TRP A 371 -28.18 -1.34 -2.66
C TRP A 371 -29.30 -1.75 -1.70
N GLN A 372 -28.95 -1.96 -0.42
CA GLN A 372 -29.87 -2.43 0.61
C GLN A 372 -29.97 -1.41 1.74
N PRO A 373 -31.01 -0.55 1.78
CA PRO A 373 -31.10 0.53 2.77
C PRO A 373 -31.29 0.04 4.22
N SER A 374 -31.76 -1.19 4.41
CA SER A 374 -32.05 -1.80 5.71
C SER A 374 -31.05 -2.86 6.15
N SER A 375 -29.97 -3.09 5.38
CA SER A 375 -28.98 -4.12 5.69
C SER A 375 -27.63 -3.50 6.02
N GLY A 376 -27.38 -3.32 7.33
CA GLY A 376 -26.07 -2.83 7.80
C GLY A 376 -24.92 -3.76 7.44
N VAL A 377 -25.16 -5.09 7.44
CA VAL A 377 -24.16 -6.10 7.06
C VAL A 377 -23.69 -5.90 5.60
N PHE A 378 -24.64 -5.64 4.69
CA PHE A 378 -24.32 -5.33 3.29
C PHE A 378 -23.47 -4.07 3.16
N MET A 379 -23.84 -2.99 3.85
CA MET A 379 -23.09 -1.73 3.82
C MET A 379 -21.67 -1.90 4.39
N SER A 380 -21.52 -2.62 5.50
CA SER A 380 -20.20 -2.88 6.08
C SER A 380 -19.33 -3.74 5.18
N LEU A 381 -19.87 -4.80 4.55
CA LEU A 381 -19.09 -5.65 3.65
C LEU A 381 -18.72 -4.94 2.35
N PHE A 382 -19.60 -4.08 1.82
CA PHE A 382 -19.25 -3.18 0.73
C PHE A 382 -18.03 -2.32 1.09
N LEU A 383 -18.04 -1.70 2.28
CA LEU A 383 -16.90 -0.91 2.76
C LEU A 383 -15.63 -1.75 2.91
N VAL A 384 -15.72 -2.99 3.42
CA VAL A 384 -14.55 -3.87 3.50
C VAL A 384 -13.98 -4.14 2.10
N VAL A 385 -14.83 -4.58 1.16
CA VAL A 385 -14.41 -4.97 -0.18
C VAL A 385 -13.78 -3.78 -0.92
N ILE A 386 -14.43 -2.62 -0.96
CA ILE A 386 -13.92 -1.45 -1.68
C ILE A 386 -12.59 -0.95 -1.09
N LEU A 387 -12.41 -1.04 0.23
CA LEU A 387 -11.15 -0.65 0.88
C LEU A 387 -10.01 -1.64 0.58
N LEU A 388 -10.30 -2.94 0.57
CA LEU A 388 -9.30 -3.98 0.22
C LEU A 388 -8.88 -3.90 -1.25
N GLU A 389 -9.83 -3.72 -2.16
CA GLU A 389 -9.55 -3.48 -3.58
C GLU A 389 -8.72 -2.20 -3.77
N SER A 390 -9.04 -1.15 -3.02
CA SER A 390 -8.31 0.11 -3.06
C SER A 390 -6.89 -0.02 -2.52
N LEU A 391 -6.66 -0.88 -1.53
CA LEU A 391 -5.33 -1.23 -1.06
C LEU A 391 -4.54 -1.98 -2.13
N ALA A 392 -5.16 -2.96 -2.79
CA ALA A 392 -4.53 -3.68 -3.91
C ALA A 392 -4.17 -2.73 -5.06
N HIS A 393 -5.06 -1.79 -5.40
CA HIS A 393 -4.80 -0.76 -6.39
C HIS A 393 -3.62 0.13 -5.96
N GLY A 394 -3.62 0.62 -4.72
CA GLY A 394 -2.54 1.44 -4.16
C GLY A 394 -1.19 0.74 -4.20
N LEU A 395 -1.15 -0.55 -3.85
CA LEU A 395 0.06 -1.38 -3.94
C LEU A 395 0.63 -1.41 -5.37
N PHE A 396 -0.21 -1.68 -6.37
CA PHE A 396 0.25 -1.74 -7.75
C PHE A 396 0.64 -0.37 -8.30
N HIS A 397 -0.10 0.68 -7.96
CA HIS A 397 0.22 2.04 -8.36
C HIS A 397 1.57 2.50 -7.81
N GLU A 398 1.79 2.33 -6.50
CA GLU A 398 3.03 2.77 -5.85
C GLU A 398 4.24 1.93 -6.27
N LEU A 399 4.11 0.61 -6.38
CA LEU A 399 5.20 -0.22 -6.88
C LEU A 399 5.46 0.02 -8.37
N GLY A 400 4.43 0.28 -9.18
CA GLY A 400 4.57 0.59 -10.60
C GLY A 400 5.28 1.93 -10.86
N SER A 401 5.10 2.90 -9.97
CA SER A 401 5.72 4.23 -10.05
C SER A 401 7.11 4.30 -9.39
N CYS A 402 7.35 3.56 -8.31
CA CYS A 402 8.61 3.64 -7.56
C CYS A 402 9.66 2.59 -7.92
N LEU A 403 9.26 1.41 -8.42
CA LEU A 403 10.25 0.43 -8.87
C LEU A 403 10.89 0.95 -10.16
N GLY A 404 12.16 1.34 -10.09
CA GLY A 404 12.97 1.62 -11.27
C GLY A 404 13.20 0.37 -12.14
N GLY A 405 13.93 0.53 -13.23
CA GLY A 405 14.31 -0.54 -14.13
C GLY A 405 13.45 -0.64 -15.38
N THR A 406 12.94 0.48 -15.91
CA THR A 406 12.54 0.50 -17.33
C THR A 406 13.81 0.28 -18.15
N CYS A 407 13.91 -0.93 -18.71
CA CYS A 407 15.00 -1.30 -19.58
C CYS A 407 14.48 -1.30 -21.01
N VAL A 408 15.13 -0.53 -21.89
CA VAL A 408 14.87 -0.58 -23.32
C VAL A 408 16.06 -1.21 -24.03
N GLY A 409 15.77 -2.16 -24.92
CA GLY A 409 16.73 -2.91 -25.69
C GLY A 409 16.72 -2.49 -27.17
N TYR A 410 17.91 -2.23 -27.70
CA TYR A 410 18.13 -2.06 -29.14
C TYR A 410 19.22 -3.03 -29.59
N ALA A 411 18.89 -3.88 -30.57
CA ALA A 411 19.82 -4.84 -31.14
C ALA A 411 20.11 -4.51 -32.60
N VAL A 412 21.39 -4.53 -32.97
CA VAL A 412 21.89 -4.29 -34.33
C VAL A 412 22.74 -5.48 -34.75
N VAL A 413 22.27 -6.23 -35.74
CA VAL A 413 22.94 -7.41 -36.29
C VAL A 413 23.29 -7.16 -37.75
N VAL A 414 24.59 -7.04 -38.04
CA VAL A 414 25.15 -6.72 -39.36
C VAL A 414 26.10 -7.84 -39.81
N PRO A 415 25.59 -8.90 -40.47
CA PRO A 415 26.39 -10.06 -40.86
C PRO A 415 27.44 -9.81 -41.94
N THR A 416 27.28 -8.80 -42.79
CA THR A 416 27.94 -8.73 -44.12
C THR A 416 28.96 -7.63 -44.29
N SER A 417 29.24 -6.81 -43.27
CA SER A 417 30.28 -5.77 -43.33
C SER A 417 31.68 -6.34 -43.05
N TYR A 418 32.11 -7.35 -43.82
CA TYR A 418 33.47 -7.87 -43.66
C TYR A 418 34.48 -6.86 -44.24
N SER A 419 35.34 -6.32 -43.39
CA SER A 419 36.42 -5.42 -43.80
C SER A 419 37.75 -6.16 -43.75
N ARG A 420 38.62 -5.91 -44.71
CA ARG A 420 40.04 -6.27 -44.58
C ARG A 420 40.66 -5.53 -43.39
N PRO A 421 41.85 -5.94 -42.91
CA PRO A 421 42.59 -5.21 -41.88
C PRO A 421 42.77 -3.70 -42.18
N ASP A 422 42.72 -3.34 -43.46
CA ASP A 422 42.87 -1.98 -43.99
C ASP A 422 41.55 -1.21 -44.09
N GLY A 423 40.43 -1.78 -43.60
CA GLY A 423 39.09 -1.15 -43.58
C GLY A 423 38.25 -1.35 -44.85
N GLN A 424 38.85 -1.80 -45.96
CA GLN A 424 38.16 -2.00 -47.25
C GLN A 424 37.16 -3.18 -47.22
N PRO A 425 35.95 -3.01 -47.79
CA PRO A 425 34.94 -4.08 -47.83
C PRO A 425 35.43 -5.28 -48.65
N THR A 426 35.18 -6.49 -48.15
CA THR A 426 35.59 -7.75 -48.80
C THR A 426 34.37 -8.59 -49.15
N LEU A 427 34.29 -9.01 -50.41
CA LEU A 427 33.26 -9.93 -50.87
C LEU A 427 33.55 -11.33 -50.34
N LEU A 428 32.56 -11.91 -49.66
CA LEU A 428 32.62 -13.28 -49.15
C LEU A 428 32.05 -14.28 -50.16
N PRO A 429 32.57 -15.50 -50.24
CA PRO A 429 31.99 -16.57 -51.04
C PRO A 429 30.53 -16.87 -50.63
N PRO A 430 29.64 -17.24 -51.58
CA PRO A 430 28.22 -17.47 -51.30
C PRO A 430 27.93 -18.45 -50.15
N VAL A 431 28.72 -19.52 -50.05
CA VAL A 431 28.60 -20.53 -48.98
C VAL A 431 28.88 -19.93 -47.60
N GLN A 432 29.87 -19.04 -47.49
CA GLN A 432 30.21 -18.38 -46.23
C GLN A 432 29.16 -17.34 -45.84
N VAL A 433 28.61 -16.62 -46.82
CA VAL A 433 27.49 -15.68 -46.60
C VAL A 433 26.28 -16.41 -46.04
N GLN A 434 25.95 -17.60 -46.57
CA GLN A 434 24.83 -18.40 -46.08
C GLN A 434 25.03 -18.86 -44.63
N VAL A 435 26.22 -19.37 -44.29
CA VAL A 435 26.55 -19.79 -42.91
C VAL A 435 26.49 -18.61 -41.93
N LEU A 436 27.01 -17.44 -42.33
CA LEU A 436 26.96 -16.23 -41.52
C LEU A 436 25.53 -15.75 -41.31
N ASN A 437 24.71 -15.75 -42.36
CA ASN A 437 23.31 -15.36 -42.24
C ASN A 437 22.56 -16.26 -41.25
N VAL A 438 22.72 -17.58 -41.33
CA VAL A 438 22.10 -18.53 -40.38
C VAL A 438 22.54 -18.24 -38.94
N ARG A 439 23.84 -18.02 -38.71
CA ARG A 439 24.36 -17.69 -37.37
C ARG A 439 23.80 -16.37 -36.84
N SER A 440 23.76 -15.33 -37.68
CA SER A 440 23.30 -14.00 -37.31
C SER A 440 21.80 -13.96 -37.07
N THR A 441 20.99 -14.70 -37.83
CA THR A 441 19.56 -14.88 -37.54
C THR A 441 19.34 -15.63 -36.22
N GLY A 442 20.16 -16.65 -35.94
CA GLY A 442 20.16 -17.33 -34.63
C GLY A 442 20.50 -16.41 -33.46
N MET A 443 21.45 -15.49 -33.65
CA MET A 443 21.80 -14.47 -32.66
C MET A 443 20.64 -13.50 -32.43
N LEU A 444 20.01 -13.00 -33.51
CA LEU A 444 18.85 -12.12 -33.43
C LEU A 444 17.71 -12.74 -32.61
N ASN A 445 17.37 -14.01 -32.89
CA ASN A 445 16.36 -14.76 -32.15
C ASN A 445 16.72 -14.92 -30.66
N SER A 446 18.01 -15.13 -30.36
CA SER A 446 18.49 -15.28 -28.99
C SER A 446 18.37 -13.98 -28.20
N VAL A 447 18.66 -12.84 -28.82
CA VAL A 447 18.52 -11.50 -28.20
C VAL A 447 17.05 -11.13 -28.04
N GLN A 448 16.19 -11.42 -29.01
CA GLN A 448 14.74 -11.25 -28.86
C GLN A 448 14.19 -12.10 -27.70
N ARG A 449 14.67 -13.35 -27.56
CA ARG A 449 14.31 -14.20 -26.43
C ARG A 449 14.79 -13.61 -25.10
N LEU A 450 16.02 -13.08 -25.04
CA LEU A 450 16.53 -12.37 -23.87
C LEU A 450 15.61 -11.19 -23.50
N PHE A 451 15.23 -10.36 -24.47
CA PHE A 451 14.34 -9.22 -24.23
C PHE A 451 12.99 -9.67 -23.69
N SER A 452 12.37 -10.67 -24.32
CA SER A 452 11.09 -11.21 -23.87
C SER A 452 11.17 -11.84 -22.47
N HIS A 453 12.22 -12.61 -22.17
CA HIS A 453 12.38 -13.29 -20.90
C HIS A 453 12.60 -12.31 -19.74
N HIS A 454 13.33 -11.22 -19.98
CA HIS A 454 13.62 -10.19 -18.98
C HIS A 454 12.64 -9.01 -19.01
N MET A 455 11.57 -9.07 -19.82
CA MET A 455 10.59 -8.00 -19.99
C MET A 455 11.24 -6.65 -20.36
N ILE A 456 12.28 -6.69 -21.20
CA ILE A 456 12.95 -5.51 -21.73
C ILE A 456 12.10 -4.96 -22.88
N GLU A 457 11.75 -3.67 -22.82
CA GLU A 457 11.03 -2.99 -23.89
C GLU A 457 11.89 -3.01 -25.16
N THR A 458 11.33 -3.52 -26.25
CA THR A 458 12.09 -3.66 -27.49
C THR A 458 11.92 -2.40 -28.34
N PHE A 459 12.94 -1.55 -28.41
CA PHE A 459 12.97 -0.43 -29.35
C PHE A 459 13.09 -0.94 -30.79
N GLY A 460 13.93 -1.94 -31.00
CA GLY A 460 14.12 -2.56 -32.31
C GLY A 460 15.18 -3.63 -32.32
N CYS A 461 15.05 -4.54 -33.28
CA CYS A 461 16.03 -5.58 -33.59
C CYS A 461 16.36 -5.51 -35.08
N ASP A 462 17.33 -4.66 -35.42
CA ASP A 462 17.73 -4.40 -36.79
C ASP A 462 18.62 -5.53 -37.32
N TYR A 463 18.28 -6.03 -38.51
CA TYR A 463 19.08 -6.97 -39.27
C TYR A 463 19.36 -6.38 -40.64
N SER A 464 20.63 -6.14 -40.98
CA SER A 464 20.99 -5.57 -42.28
C SER A 464 22.09 -6.36 -42.97
N THR A 465 21.75 -6.93 -44.13
CA THR A 465 22.68 -7.61 -45.04
C THR A 465 23.39 -6.66 -46.01
N SER A 466 22.98 -5.39 -46.09
CA SER A 466 23.67 -4.36 -46.90
C SER A 466 24.55 -3.43 -46.04
N GLY A 467 24.63 -3.68 -44.73
CA GLY A 467 25.25 -2.78 -43.77
C GLY A 467 24.31 -1.66 -43.33
N VAL A 468 24.73 -0.92 -42.30
CA VAL A 468 23.99 0.23 -41.75
C VAL A 468 24.90 1.44 -41.90
N THR A 469 24.40 2.58 -42.38
CA THR A 469 25.20 3.82 -42.49
C THR A 469 25.36 4.48 -41.13
N LEU A 470 26.41 5.29 -40.97
CA LEU A 470 26.67 6.03 -39.72
C LEU A 470 25.49 6.93 -39.33
N GLU A 471 24.95 7.67 -40.30
CA GLU A 471 23.83 8.60 -40.10
C GLU A 471 22.56 7.87 -39.64
N ALA A 472 22.22 6.74 -40.27
CA ALA A 472 21.05 5.94 -39.90
C ALA A 472 21.20 5.34 -38.49
N LEU A 473 22.39 4.84 -38.16
CA LEU A 473 22.67 4.32 -36.82
C LEU A 473 22.58 5.41 -35.76
N GLN A 474 23.16 6.59 -36.03
CA GLN A 474 23.12 7.73 -35.10
C GLN A 474 21.70 8.25 -34.88
N ALA A 475 20.90 8.36 -35.95
CA ALA A 475 19.50 8.75 -35.85
C ALA A 475 18.69 7.76 -34.99
N LYS A 476 18.89 6.45 -35.19
CA LYS A 476 18.22 5.42 -34.37
C LYS A 476 18.71 5.41 -32.92
N LEU A 477 20.01 5.54 -32.67
CA LEU A 477 20.54 5.62 -31.31
C LEU A 477 20.03 6.86 -30.57
N LYS A 478 19.90 7.99 -31.27
CA LYS A 478 19.31 9.20 -30.69
C LYS A 478 17.84 8.99 -30.32
N ALA A 479 17.03 8.48 -31.26
CA ALA A 479 15.63 8.16 -30.99
C ALA A 479 15.45 7.12 -29.88
N PHE A 480 16.37 6.14 -29.80
CA PHE A 480 16.41 5.15 -28.74
C PHE A 480 16.69 5.76 -27.36
N LEU A 481 17.66 6.68 -27.24
CA LEU A 481 17.99 7.37 -26.00
C LEU A 481 16.92 8.41 -25.59
N GLU A 482 16.22 8.97 -26.58
CA GLU A 482 15.09 9.89 -26.38
C GLU A 482 13.77 9.18 -26.04
N LEU A 483 13.74 7.84 -26.10
CA LEU A 483 12.54 7.08 -25.82
C LEU A 483 12.14 7.20 -24.35
N CYS A 484 11.00 7.86 -24.13
CA CYS A 484 10.31 7.84 -22.86
C CYS A 484 9.43 6.59 -22.72
N ALA A 485 9.33 6.09 -21.50
CA ALA A 485 8.32 5.12 -21.14
C ALA A 485 6.92 5.74 -21.29
N ALA A 486 5.89 4.89 -21.41
CA ALA A 486 4.52 5.32 -21.68
C ALA A 486 3.92 6.25 -20.59
N ASP A 487 4.52 6.28 -19.41
CA ASP A 487 4.18 7.11 -18.25
C ASP A 487 4.95 8.45 -18.22
N GLY A 488 5.82 8.73 -19.20
CA GLY A 488 6.52 10.00 -19.36
C GLY A 488 8.03 10.01 -19.07
N PRO A 489 8.58 9.34 -18.03
CA PRO A 489 10.01 9.39 -17.74
C PRO A 489 10.82 8.58 -18.76
N ARG A 490 12.12 8.88 -18.86
CA ARG A 490 13.07 8.12 -19.68
C ARG A 490 13.32 6.72 -19.08
N HIS A 491 13.87 5.83 -19.90
CA HIS A 491 14.29 4.52 -19.42
C HIS A 491 15.49 4.63 -18.48
N ASP A 492 15.47 3.85 -17.39
CA ASP A 492 16.56 3.82 -16.40
C ASP A 492 17.78 3.03 -16.92
N THR A 493 17.56 2.10 -17.85
CA THR A 493 18.61 1.24 -18.41
C THR A 493 18.45 1.13 -19.91
N TYR A 494 19.53 1.43 -20.63
CA TYR A 494 19.61 1.29 -22.08
C TYR A 494 20.54 0.13 -22.41
N LEU A 495 19.99 -0.91 -23.05
CA LEU A 495 20.75 -2.06 -23.49
C LEU A 495 20.95 -1.99 -25.00
N VAL A 496 22.19 -1.77 -25.42
CA VAL A 496 22.57 -1.81 -26.83
C VAL A 496 23.36 -3.08 -27.11
N PHE A 497 22.85 -3.90 -28.02
CA PHE A 497 23.54 -5.11 -28.48
C PHE A 497 24.00 -4.91 -29.93
N TYR A 498 25.30 -5.05 -30.18
CA TYR A 498 25.87 -5.02 -31.53
C TYR A 498 26.51 -6.36 -31.86
N SER A 499 26.14 -6.92 -33.01
CA SER A 499 26.79 -8.09 -33.59
C SER A 499 27.13 -7.80 -35.05
N GLY A 500 28.42 -7.60 -35.31
CA GLY A 500 28.93 -7.31 -36.65
C GLY A 500 30.44 -7.21 -36.63
N HIS A 501 31.04 -6.87 -37.76
CA HIS A 501 32.49 -6.73 -37.86
C HIS A 501 32.98 -5.47 -37.13
N THR A 502 34.19 -5.53 -36.60
CA THR A 502 34.87 -4.42 -35.93
C THR A 502 36.24 -4.19 -36.55
N GLN A 503 36.68 -2.94 -36.59
CA GLN A 503 38.04 -2.59 -36.96
C GLN A 503 39.03 -2.98 -35.87
N ARG A 504 40.34 -2.96 -36.18
CA ARG A 504 41.42 -3.14 -35.20
C ARG A 504 41.37 -2.16 -34.02
N THR A 505 40.78 -0.98 -34.23
CA THR A 505 40.55 0.04 -33.20
C THR A 505 39.40 -0.31 -32.24
N GLY A 506 38.65 -1.38 -32.52
CA GLY A 506 37.41 -1.73 -31.80
C GLY A 506 36.18 -0.95 -32.29
N ALA A 507 36.31 -0.06 -33.28
CA ALA A 507 35.17 0.65 -33.87
C ALA A 507 34.28 -0.28 -34.69
N TRP A 508 32.97 -0.04 -34.67
CA TRP A 508 32.00 -0.78 -35.48
C TRP A 508 32.18 -0.43 -36.96
N ALA A 509 32.29 -1.46 -37.81
CA ALA A 509 32.40 -1.30 -39.25
C ALA A 509 31.00 -1.09 -39.86
N LEU A 510 30.75 0.11 -40.40
CA LEU A 510 29.48 0.51 -40.98
C LEU A 510 29.57 0.63 -42.51
N ALA A 511 28.42 0.74 -43.18
CA ALA A 511 28.37 0.94 -44.63
C ALA A 511 28.90 2.34 -45.01
N GLY A 512 29.59 2.45 -46.15
CA GLY A 512 30.02 3.72 -46.74
C GLY A 512 31.19 4.41 -46.03
N GLU A 513 32.26 3.67 -45.70
CA GLU A 513 33.45 4.16 -44.96
C GLU A 513 33.17 4.74 -43.55
N GLY A 514 31.92 4.62 -43.07
CA GLY A 514 31.51 5.04 -41.75
C GLY A 514 32.09 4.14 -40.65
N HIS A 515 32.51 4.75 -39.55
CA HIS A 515 32.97 4.03 -38.36
C HIS A 515 32.38 4.65 -37.10
N HIS A 516 31.90 3.81 -36.20
CA HIS A 516 31.41 4.25 -34.90
C HIS A 516 32.32 3.73 -33.79
N SER A 517 33.08 4.63 -33.16
CA SER A 517 33.94 4.28 -32.03
C SER A 517 33.15 4.25 -30.73
N LEU A 518 33.58 3.40 -29.80
CA LEU A 518 33.02 3.37 -28.44
C LEU A 518 33.17 4.74 -27.74
N GLN A 519 34.28 5.46 -27.99
CA GLN A 519 34.51 6.81 -27.46
C GLN A 519 33.50 7.85 -27.98
N ARG A 520 33.08 7.77 -29.25
CA ARG A 520 32.01 8.66 -29.76
C ARG A 520 30.67 8.34 -29.11
N LEU A 521 30.36 7.06 -28.91
CA LEU A 521 29.17 6.63 -28.17
C LEU A 521 29.23 7.16 -26.73
N ALA A 522 30.36 6.97 -26.04
CA ALA A 522 30.56 7.39 -24.66
C ALA A 522 30.55 8.92 -24.50
N GLY A 523 31.12 9.67 -25.45
CA GLY A 523 31.09 11.13 -25.47
C GLY A 523 29.69 11.68 -25.71
N TRP A 524 28.91 11.04 -26.59
CA TRP A 524 27.48 11.35 -26.75
C TRP A 524 26.71 11.06 -25.47
N LEU A 525 26.91 9.90 -24.85
CA LEU A 525 26.26 9.53 -23.59
C LEU A 525 26.65 10.48 -22.44
N ALA A 526 27.91 10.94 -22.37
CA ALA A 526 28.40 11.86 -21.36
C ALA A 526 27.81 13.27 -21.51
N GLY A 527 27.68 13.78 -22.75
CA GLY A 527 26.99 15.04 -23.03
C GLY A 527 25.47 14.96 -22.89
N TRP A 528 24.91 13.75 -22.74
CA TRP A 528 23.49 13.49 -22.53
C TRP A 528 23.11 13.26 -21.07
N LEU A 529 24.07 12.86 -20.23
CA LEU A 529 23.92 12.62 -18.80
C LEU A 529 24.26 13.87 -17.95
N ALA A 530 24.93 14.86 -18.54
CA ALA A 530 25.11 16.21 -17.98
C ALA A 530 23.94 17.10 -18.38
#